data_AF-A0A2V7RWK9-F1
#
_entry.id   AF-A0A2V7RWK9-F1
#
_cell.length_a   1.000
_cell.length_b   1.000
_cell.length_c   1.000
_cell.angle_alpha   90.00
_cell.angle_beta   90.00
_cell.angle_gamma   90.00
#
_symmetry.space_group_name_H-M   'P 1'
#
loop_
_entity.id
_entity.type
_entity.pdbx_description
1 polymer ?
#
loop_
_entity_poly.entity_id
_entity_poly.type
_entity_poly.pdbx_seq_one_letter_code
_entity_poly.pdbx_strand_id
1 'polypeptide(L)' 'MARQDYNEAVNRYNAYIRRFPQVLTAKAIGKGPRPYFELQTPGAAQAPKVDFSK' A
#
# COMPACT_ATOMS: atom_id res chain seq x y z
N MET A 1 -7.89 -0.31 9.70
CA MET A 1 -6.66 -0.39 10.52
C MET A 1 -5.53 -1.01 9.71
N ALA A 2 -5.24 -2.32 9.76
CA ALA A 2 -4.00 -2.89 9.19
C ALA A 2 -3.61 -2.47 7.75
N ARG A 3 -4.56 -2.39 6.80
CA ARG A 3 -4.29 -1.90 5.44
C ARG A 3 -3.87 -0.43 5.42
N GLN A 4 -4.58 0.42 6.18
CA GLN A 4 -4.30 1.84 6.26
C GLN A 4 -2.92 2.05 6.91
N ASP A 5 -2.63 1.30 7.98
CA ASP A 5 -1.35 1.35 8.68
C ASP A 5 -0.18 0.96 7.76
N TYR A 6 -0.35 -0.12 6.98
CA TYR A 6 0.64 -0.51 5.97
C TYR A 6 0.85 0.59 4.92
N ASN A 7 -0.24 1.13 4.37
CA ASN A 7 -0.16 2.16 3.33
C ASN A 7 0.47 3.46 3.85
N GLU A 8 0.20 3.83 5.10
CA GLU A 8 0.82 4.97 5.75
C GLU A 8 2.33 4.75 5.96
N ALA A 9 2.73 3.57 6.42
CA ALA A 9 4.14 3.22 6.54
C ALA A 9 4.87 3.26 5.17
N VAL A 10 4.25 2.73 4.12
CA VAL A 10 4.78 2.79 2.75
C VAL A 10 4.89 4.22 2.25
N ASN A 11 3.89 5.07 2.53
CA ASN A 11 3.93 6.48 2.16
C ASN A 11 5.16 7.19 2.77
N ARG A 12 5.33 7.06 4.09
CA ARG A 12 6.45 7.67 4.82
C ARG A 12 7.80 7.18 4.29
N TYR A 13 7.96 5.87 4.07
CA TYR A 13 9.16 5.29 3.50
C TYR A 13 9.46 5.81 2.09
N ASN A 14 8.43 5.88 1.22
CA ASN A 14 8.58 6.37 -0.15
C ASN A 14 8.97 7.85 -0.21
N ALA A 15 8.41 8.67 0.68
CA ALA A 15 8.78 10.07 0.81
C ALA A 15 10.25 10.21 1.27
N TYR A 16 10.66 9.40 2.26
CA TYR A 16 12.02 9.40 2.77
C TYR A 16 13.05 8.98 1.72
N ILE A 17 12.83 7.85 1.03
CA ILE A 17 13.84 7.28 0.11
C ILE A 17 14.02 8.10 -1.17
N ARG A 18 13.06 8.99 -1.50
CA ARG A 18 13.15 9.90 -2.66
C ARG A 18 13.82 11.23 -2.34
N ARG A 19 14.09 11.55 -1.08
CA ARG A 19 14.72 12.82 -0.67
C ARG A 19 16.22 12.78 -0.89
N PHE A 20 16.84 13.94 -1.15
CA PHE A 20 18.30 14.07 -1.14
C PHE A 20 18.83 14.12 0.31
N PRO A 21 19.93 13.43 0.65
CA PRO A 21 20.79 12.59 -0.21
C PRO A 21 20.34 11.12 -0.35
N GLN A 22 19.30 10.69 0.37
CA GLN A 22 18.84 9.30 0.46
C GLN A 22 18.61 8.66 -0.91
N VAL A 23 18.10 9.39 -1.90
CA VAL A 23 17.87 8.90 -3.26
C VAL A 23 19.15 8.41 -3.94
N LEU A 24 20.30 9.02 -3.64
CA LEU A 24 21.61 8.61 -4.17
C LEU A 24 22.08 7.32 -3.50
N THR A 25 22.02 7.29 -2.16
CA THR A 25 22.35 6.09 -1.39
C THR A 25 21.46 4.92 -1.82
N ALA A 26 20.16 5.13 -1.93
CA ALA A 26 19.19 4.14 -2.35
C ALA A 26 19.54 3.55 -3.72
N LYS A 27 19.89 4.39 -4.70
CA LYS A 27 20.37 3.91 -6.00
C LYS A 27 21.66 3.10 -5.89
N ALA A 28 22.62 3.56 -5.09
CA ALA A 28 23.89 2.88 -4.91
C ALA A 28 23.74 1.47 -4.30
N ILE A 29 22.78 1.26 -3.39
CA ILE A 29 22.49 -0.04 -2.77
C ILE A 29 21.30 -0.79 -3.39
N GLY A 30 20.79 -0.34 -4.55
CA GLY A 30 19.69 -1.00 -5.25
C GLY A 30 18.34 -0.98 -4.51
N LYS A 31 18.09 0.01 -3.65
CA LYS A 31 16.81 0.21 -2.95
C LYS A 31 15.96 1.27 -3.65
N GLY A 32 14.64 1.15 -3.49
CA GLY A 32 13.68 2.07 -4.10
C GLY A 32 12.33 2.11 -3.38
N PRO A 33 11.38 2.88 -3.91
CA PRO A 33 10.02 2.99 -3.38
C PRO A 33 9.31 1.63 -3.35
N ARG A 34 8.42 1.44 -2.38
CA ARG A 34 7.58 0.26 -2.22
C ARG A 34 6.17 0.50 -2.76
N PRO A 35 5.50 -0.53 -3.29
CA PRO A 35 4.11 -0.44 -3.73
C PRO A 35 3.17 -0.32 -2.54
N TYR A 36 2.07 0.43 -2.73
CA TYR A 36 0.96 0.46 -1.80
C TYR A 36 0.17 -0.85 -1.85
N PHE A 37 -0.51 -1.18 -0.76
CA PHE A 37 -1.47 -2.26 -0.73
C PHE A 37 -2.81 -1.78 -1.29
N GLU A 38 -3.17 -2.34 -2.42
CA GLU A 38 -4.42 -2.11 -3.12
C GLU A 38 -5.32 -3.35 -2.99
N LEU A 39 -6.64 -3.13 -2.92
CA LEU A 39 -7.58 -4.23 -3.03
C LEU A 39 -7.61 -4.66 -4.51
N GLN A 40 -7.21 -5.89 -4.79
CA GLN A 40 -7.26 -6.46 -6.13
C GLN A 40 -8.69 -6.61 -6.68
N THR A 41 -9.71 -6.45 -5.83
CA THR A 41 -11.12 -6.52 -6.21
C THR A 41 -11.91 -5.35 -5.62
N PRO A 42 -12.47 -4.43 -6.45
CA PRO A 42 -13.48 -3.45 -6.04
C PRO A 42 -14.85 -4.11 -5.76
N GLY A 43 -14.86 -5.23 -5.02
CA GLY A 43 -16.04 -6.07 -4.81
C GLY A 43 -16.02 -6.88 -3.51
N ALA A 44 -14.91 -6.95 -2.78
CA ALA A 44 -14.85 -7.62 -1.47
C ALA A 44 -15.67 -6.90 -0.37
N ALA A 45 -16.25 -5.74 -0.69
CA ALA A 45 -17.23 -5.03 0.14
C ALA A 45 -18.69 -5.34 -0.23
N GLN A 46 -18.95 -6.21 -1.22
CA GLN A 46 -20.32 -6.65 -1.52
C GLN A 46 -20.72 -7.69 -0.48
N ALA A 47 -21.51 -7.25 0.50
CA ALA A 47 -22.20 -8.14 1.40
C ALA A 47 -22.94 -9.21 0.60
N PRO A 48 -22.89 -10.49 0.99
CA PRO A 48 -23.63 -11.53 0.31
C PRO A 48 -25.12 -11.14 0.31
N LYS A 49 -25.75 -11.15 -0.86
CA LYS A 49 -27.21 -11.00 -0.96
C LYS A 49 -27.82 -12.27 -0.38
N VAL A 50 -28.22 -12.22 0.88
CA VAL A 50 -28.96 -13.32 1.52
C VAL A 50 -30.39 -13.23 1.04
N ASP A 51 -30.81 -14.26 0.29
CA ASP A 51 -32.19 -14.46 -0.11
C ASP A 51 -32.92 -15.26 0.97
N PHE A 52 -33.98 -14.69 1.52
CA PHE A 52 -34.80 -15.28 2.59
C PHE A 52 -36.09 -15.91 2.07
N SER A 53 -36.22 -16.17 0.77
CA SER A 53 -37.41 -16.83 0.22
C SER A 53 -37.43 -18.34 0.54
N LYS A 54 -38.01 -18.67 1.70
CA LYS A 54 -38.67 -19.95 1.99
C LYS A 54 -39.70 -19.80 3.11
#